data_AF-A0A521KC27-F1
#
_entry.id   AF-A0A521KC27-F1
#
_cell.length_a   1.000
_cell.length_b   1.000
_cell.length_c   1.000
_cell.angle_alpha   90.00
_cell.angle_beta   90.00
_cell.angle_gamma   90.00
#
_symmetry.space_group_name_H-M   'P 1'
#
loop_
_entity.id
_entity.type
_entity.pdbx_description
1 polymer ?
#
loop_
_entity_poly.entity_id
_entity_poly.type
_entity_poly.pdbx_seq_one_letter_code
_entity_poly.pdbx_strand_id
1 'polypeptide(L)'
;MGGSIYALTLDGQQRWRFTLDTEKAEFRATPVLANGRLVAVSRRGVIVGLDPATGEQKWRETLTDTRIDASPLVIEGQVFILTTKHVLIRVDAATGANKVISNPGG
;
A
#
# COMPACT_ATOMS: atom_id res chain seq x y z
N MET A 1 4.56 18.05 -0.95
CA MET A 1 5.01 17.31 -2.15
C MET A 1 4.24 16.01 -2.18
N GLY A 2 3.42 15.78 -3.21
CA GLY A 2 2.67 14.54 -3.39
C GLY A 2 3.56 13.41 -3.90
N GLY A 3 3.28 12.19 -3.48
CA GLY A 3 3.92 10.97 -3.95
C GLY A 3 3.07 10.33 -5.05
N SER A 4 3.71 9.90 -6.12
CA SER A 4 3.03 9.31 -7.27
C SER A 4 3.43 7.85 -7.49
N ILE A 5 2.49 7.09 -8.03
CA ILE A 5 2.69 5.72 -8.52
C ILE A 5 2.44 5.75 -10.03
N TYR A 6 3.28 5.06 -10.77
CA TYR A 6 3.24 5.00 -12.22
C TYR A 6 3.11 3.55 -12.67
N ALA A 7 2.29 3.30 -13.69
CA ALA A 7 2.38 2.09 -14.48
C ALA A 7 2.94 2.43 -15.85
N LEU A 8 3.98 1.69 -16.24
CA LEU A 8 4.63 1.81 -17.54
C LEU A 8 4.39 0.53 -18.35
N THR A 9 4.35 0.67 -19.67
CA THR A 9 4.53 -0.45 -20.59
C THR A 9 5.99 -0.93 -20.57
N LEU A 10 6.28 -2.08 -21.20
CA LEU A 10 7.64 -2.61 -21.28
C LEU A 10 8.60 -1.72 -22.10
N ASP A 11 8.07 -0.92 -23.02
CA ASP A 11 8.78 0.10 -23.78
C ASP A 11 8.86 1.47 -23.04
N GLY A 12 8.40 1.53 -21.79
CA GLY A 12 8.55 2.69 -20.92
C GLY A 12 7.49 3.77 -21.06
N GLN A 13 6.44 3.55 -21.86
CA GLN A 13 5.32 4.49 -22.00
C GLN A 13 4.41 4.45 -20.77
N GLN A 14 4.06 5.62 -20.25
CA GLN A 14 3.15 5.71 -19.11
C GLN A 14 1.73 5.31 -19.51
N ARG A 15 1.20 4.24 -18.89
CA ARG A 15 -0.22 3.85 -19.01
C ARG A 15 -1.12 4.74 -18.15
N TRP A 16 -0.72 4.90 -16.89
CA TRP A 16 -1.44 5.75 -15.94
C TRP A 16 -0.50 6.26 -14.86
N ARG A 17 -0.97 7.30 -14.17
CA ARG A 17 -0.34 7.87 -12.98
C ARG A 17 -1.40 8.06 -11.90
N PHE A 18 -1.09 7.60 -10.70
CA PHE A 18 -1.83 7.95 -9.50
C PHE A 18 -0.99 8.93 -8.67
N THR A 19 -1.62 9.97 -8.13
CA THR A 19 -0.96 10.90 -7.21
C THR A 19 -1.74 10.91 -5.90
N LEU A 20 -1.03 10.61 -4.81
CA LEU A 20 -1.58 10.73 -3.48
C LEU A 20 -1.41 12.18 -3.01
N ASP A 21 -2.52 12.92 -2.94
CA ASP A 21 -2.52 14.34 -2.61
C ASP A 21 -2.62 14.56 -1.08
N THR A 22 -1.49 14.42 -0.40
CA THR A 22 -1.33 14.72 1.03
C THR A 22 0.15 14.84 1.38
N GLU A 23 0.49 15.55 2.46
CA GLU A 23 1.86 15.55 3.01
C GLU A 23 2.33 14.16 3.48
N LYS A 24 1.42 13.19 3.58
CA LYS A 24 1.73 11.79 3.92
C LYS A 24 2.16 10.93 2.72
N ALA A 25 2.26 11.53 1.54
CA ALA A 25 2.52 10.81 0.30
C ALA A 25 4.02 10.57 0.07
N GLU A 26 4.58 9.66 0.86
CA GLU A 26 5.98 9.24 0.76
C GLU A 26 6.05 7.73 0.47
N PHE A 27 6.03 7.34 -0.81
CA PHE A 27 6.13 5.93 -1.20
C PHE A 27 7.60 5.51 -1.28
N ARG A 28 8.03 4.62 -0.38
CA ARG A 28 9.37 3.99 -0.39
C ARG A 28 9.31 2.47 -0.55
N ALA A 29 8.23 1.87 -0.07
CA ALA A 29 7.99 0.44 -0.16
C ALA A 29 7.60 0.02 -1.56
N THR A 30 7.96 -1.21 -1.94
CA THR A 30 7.50 -1.83 -3.18
C THR A 30 6.00 -2.11 -3.09
N PRO A 31 5.17 -1.72 -4.09
CA PRO A 31 3.77 -2.10 -4.10
C PRO A 31 3.61 -3.60 -4.40
N VAL A 32 2.47 -4.19 -4.04
CA VAL A 32 2.16 -5.60 -4.30
C VAL A 32 0.85 -5.74 -5.07
N LEU A 33 0.74 -6.81 -5.87
CA LEU A 33 -0.50 -7.17 -6.55
C LEU A 33 -1.12 -8.37 -5.83
N ALA A 34 -2.33 -8.23 -5.30
CA ALA A 34 -3.06 -9.29 -4.60
C ALA A 34 -4.55 -9.15 -4.83
N ASN A 35 -5.26 -10.25 -5.07
CA ASN A 35 -6.71 -10.30 -5.31
C ASN A 35 -7.21 -9.21 -6.28
N GLY A 36 -6.48 -8.99 -7.39
CA GLY A 36 -6.85 -7.99 -8.41
C GLY A 36 -6.61 -6.53 -8.02
N ARG A 37 -5.90 -6.27 -6.91
CA ARG A 37 -5.60 -4.91 -6.43
C ARG A 37 -4.10 -4.65 -6.39
N LEU A 38 -3.67 -3.52 -6.93
CA LEU A 38 -2.34 -2.99 -6.66
C LEU A 38 -2.38 -2.26 -5.32
N VAL A 39 -1.74 -2.82 -4.29
CA VAL A 39 -1.66 -2.25 -2.97
C VAL A 39 -0.32 -1.54 -2.79
N ALA A 40 -0.38 -0.25 -2.45
CA ALA A 40 0.78 0.56 -2.18
C ALA A 40 0.69 1.21 -0.81
N VAL A 41 1.83 1.33 -0.13
CA VAL A 41 1.91 1.87 1.22
C VAL A 41 2.86 3.06 1.25
N SER A 42 2.36 4.17 1.77
CA SER A 42 3.19 5.31 2.08
C SER A 42 3.88 5.07 3.43
N ARG A 43 5.09 5.61 3.56
CA ARG A 43 5.88 5.56 4.78
C ARG A 43 5.16 6.13 6.00
N ARG A 44 4.24 7.07 5.76
CA ARG A 44 3.42 7.76 6.76
C ARG A 44 2.05 7.12 7.00
N GLY A 45 1.92 5.84 6.64
CA GLY A 45 0.78 5.00 7.04
C GLY A 45 -0.43 5.07 6.11
N VAL A 46 -0.36 5.76 4.96
CA VAL A 46 -1.46 5.74 3.99
C VAL A 46 -1.32 4.49 3.13
N ILE A 47 -2.36 3.65 3.12
CA ILE A 47 -2.44 2.44 2.31
C ILE A 47 -3.49 2.69 1.25
N VAL A 48 -3.16 2.45 -0.02
CA VAL A 48 -4.11 2.58 -1.12
C VAL A 48 -4.22 1.27 -1.87
N GLY A 49 -5.45 0.90 -2.24
CA GLY A 49 -5.72 -0.12 -3.23
C GLY A 49 -6.12 0.53 -4.53
N LEU A 50 -5.35 0.28 -5.58
CA LEU A 50 -5.57 0.79 -6.92
C LEU A 50 -6.02 -0.32 -7.86
N ASP A 51 -6.81 0.05 -8.86
CA ASP A 51 -7.04 -0.80 -10.02
C ASP A 51 -5.73 -0.87 -10.83
N PRO A 52 -5.18 -2.07 -11.07
CA PRO A 52 -3.90 -2.20 -11.76
C PRO A 52 -3.97 -1.78 -13.24
N ALA A 53 -5.14 -1.86 -13.87
CA ALA A 53 -5.32 -1.50 -15.27
C ALA A 53 -5.47 0.00 -15.48
N THR A 54 -6.16 0.70 -14.57
CA THR A 54 -6.51 2.12 -14.74
C THR A 54 -5.79 3.07 -13.78
N GLY A 55 -5.21 2.56 -12.69
CA GLY A 55 -4.65 3.38 -11.60
C GLY A 55 -5.71 3.99 -10.67
N GLU A 56 -6.99 3.67 -10.87
CA GLU A 56 -8.08 4.22 -10.09
C GLU A 56 -8.05 3.70 -8.64
N GLN A 57 -8.01 4.62 -7.68
CA GLN A 57 -8.13 4.28 -6.26
C GLN A 57 -9.56 3.82 -5.96
N LYS A 58 -9.71 2.60 -5.42
CA LYS A 58 -11.03 2.10 -4.98
C LYS A 58 -11.16 1.94 -3.49
N TRP A 59 -10.04 1.94 -2.77
CA TRP A 59 -10.06 2.11 -1.33
C TRP A 59 -8.77 2.76 -0.85
N ARG A 60 -8.86 3.38 0.33
CA ARG A 60 -7.74 3.99 1.03
C ARG A 60 -7.94 3.81 2.53
N GLU A 61 -6.88 3.41 3.20
CA GLU A 61 -6.79 3.32 4.65
C GLU A 61 -5.68 4.23 5.17
N THR A 62 -5.77 4.61 6.43
CA THR A 62 -4.71 5.41 7.07
C THR A 62 -4.44 4.87 8.46
N LEU A 63 -3.24 4.31 8.62
CA LEU A 63 -2.69 3.95 9.91
C LEU A 63 -2.14 5.21 10.58
N THR A 64 -2.52 5.44 11.82
CA THR A 64 -2.04 6.55 12.64
C THR A 64 -0.89 6.10 13.53
N ASP A 65 -0.06 7.07 13.92
CA ASP A 65 0.99 6.88 14.93
C ASP A 65 1.95 5.70 14.64
N THR A 66 2.30 5.50 13.36
CA THR A 66 3.29 4.50 12.97
C THR A 66 3.98 4.86 11.65
N ARG A 67 5.08 4.17 11.33
CA ARG A 67 5.76 4.26 10.02
C ARG A 67 5.85 2.89 9.38
N ILE A 68 5.94 2.89 8.06
CA ILE A 68 6.10 1.68 7.25
C ILE A 68 7.34 1.86 6.38
N ASP A 69 8.41 1.14 6.73
CA ASP A 69 9.66 1.12 5.94
C ASP A 69 9.83 -0.19 5.17
N ALA A 70 9.16 -1.26 5.60
CA ALA A 70 9.19 -2.57 4.95
C ALA A 70 8.21 -2.63 3.76
N SER A 71 8.59 -3.37 2.71
CA SER A 71 7.66 -3.73 1.63
C SER A 71 6.58 -4.69 2.16
N PRO A 72 5.30 -4.55 1.74
CA PRO A 72 4.25 -5.51 2.08
C PRO A 72 4.57 -6.91 1.54
N LEU A 73 4.03 -7.92 2.22
CA LEU A 73 4.12 -9.33 1.81
C LEU A 73 2.73 -9.86 1.46
N VAL A 74 2.63 -10.72 0.45
CA VAL A 74 1.39 -11.41 0.09
C VAL A 74 1.50 -12.88 0.48
N ILE A 75 0.55 -13.37 1.28
CA ILE A 75 0.41 -14.79 1.64
C ILE A 75 -1.05 -15.15 1.44
N GLU A 76 -1.32 -16.16 0.61
CA GLU A 76 -2.67 -16.67 0.34
C GLU A 76 -3.66 -15.55 -0.06
N GLY A 77 -3.19 -14.58 -0.87
CA GLY A 77 -3.99 -13.45 -1.35
C GLY A 77 -4.24 -12.34 -0.31
N GLN A 78 -3.76 -12.49 0.92
CA GLN A 78 -3.82 -11.47 1.97
C GLN A 78 -2.52 -10.66 2.00
N VAL A 79 -2.63 -9.35 2.26
CA VAL A 79 -1.47 -8.45 2.36
C VAL A 79 -1.08 -8.27 3.82
N PHE A 80 0.20 -8.36 4.10
CA PHE A 80 0.78 -8.19 5.43
C PHE A 80 1.72 -7.00 5.43
N ILE A 81 1.55 -6.12 6.41
CA ILE A 81 2.36 -4.91 6.59
C ILE A 81 2.97 -4.95 7.98
N LEU A 82 4.30 -4.92 8.04
CA LEU A 82 5.03 -4.75 9.29
C LEU A 82 5.40 -3.27 9.46
N THR A 83 5.01 -2.71 10.59
CA THR A 83 5.31 -1.32 10.93
C THR A 83 6.57 -1.19 11.77
N THR A 84 7.15 0.01 11.84
CA THR A 84 8.33 0.28 12.68
C THR A 84 8.05 0.19 14.17
N LYS A 85 6.77 0.11 14.58
CA LYS A 85 6.36 -0.16 15.97
C LYS A 85 6.17 -1.65 16.25
N HIS A 86 6.70 -2.51 15.37
CA HIS A 86 6.61 -3.96 15.47
C HIS A 86 5.17 -4.51 15.37
N VAL A 87 4.21 -3.70 14.92
CA VAL A 87 2.84 -4.15 14.70
C VAL A 87 2.75 -4.80 13.32
N LEU A 88 2.28 -6.05 13.28
CA LEU A 88 1.92 -6.75 12.05
C LEU A 88 0.43 -6.58 11.78
N ILE A 89 0.11 -6.09 10.58
CA ILE A 89 -1.26 -5.78 10.16
C ILE A 89 -1.57 -6.63 8.94
N ARG A 90 -2.70 -7.34 8.99
CA ARG A 90 -3.32 -7.96 7.81
C ARG A 90 -4.20 -6.93 7.14
N VAL A 91 -4.13 -6.86 5.82
CA VAL A 91 -5.01 -6.07 4.97
C VAL A 91 -5.60 -6.98 3.90
N ASP A 92 -6.92 -6.99 3.80
CA ASP A 92 -7.61 -7.59 2.67
C ASP A 92 -7.42 -6.69 1.44
N ALA A 93 -6.79 -7.22 0.39
CA ALA A 93 -6.42 -6.42 -0.78
C ALA A 93 -7.63 -5.93 -1.59
N ALA A 94 -8.74 -6.67 -1.60
CA ALA A 94 -9.91 -6.30 -2.38
C ALA A 94 -10.66 -5.12 -1.74
N THR A 95 -10.76 -5.11 -0.41
CA THR A 95 -11.63 -4.19 0.33
C THR A 95 -10.89 -3.12 1.13
N GLY A 96 -9.62 -3.35 1.48
CA GLY A 96 -8.86 -2.50 2.41
C GLY A 96 -9.12 -2.81 3.89
N ALA A 97 -10.08 -3.70 4.21
CA ALA A 97 -10.35 -4.10 5.58
C ALA A 97 -9.09 -4.66 6.24
N ASN A 98 -8.75 -4.15 7.44
CA ASN A 98 -7.48 -4.46 8.08
C ASN A 98 -7.65 -4.88 9.55
N LYS A 99 -6.71 -5.69 10.03
CA LYS A 99 -6.68 -6.22 11.40
C LYS A 99 -5.24 -6.37 11.90
N VAL A 100 -4.99 -5.92 13.12
CA VAL A 100 -3.74 -6.20 13.84
C VAL A 100 -3.67 -7.69 14.19
N ILE A 101 -2.58 -8.36 13.83
CA ILE A 101 -2.41 -9.81 13.99
C ILE A 101 -1.47 -10.13 15.15
N SER A 102 -0.45 -9.30 15.40
CA SER A 102 0.46 -9.48 16.52
C SER A 102 1.21 -8.19 16.86
N ASN A 103 1.46 -7.99 18.15
CA ASN A 103 2.50 -7.11 18.69
C ASN A 103 3.52 -8.01 19.39
N PRO A 104 4.65 -8.38 18.77
CA PRO A 104 5.63 -9.31 19.34
C PRO A 104 6.34 -8.79 20.60
N GLY A 105 6.03 -7.58 21.08
CA GLY A 105 6.62 -6.98 22.28
C GLY A 105 5.61 -6.64 23.39
N GLY A 106 4.45 -7.30 23.42
CA GLY A 106 3.49 -7.22 24.53
C GLY A 106 3.74 -8.26 25.60
#